data_AF-A0A7Z9Y7V3-F1
#
_entry.id   AF-A0A7Z9Y7V3-F1
#
_cell.length_a   1.000
_cell.length_b   1.000
_cell.length_c   1.000
_cell.angle_alpha   90.00
_cell.angle_beta   90.00
_cell.angle_gamma   90.00
#
_symmetry.space_group_name_H-M   'P 1'
#
loop_
_entity.id
_entity.type
_entity.pdbx_description
1 polymer ?
#
loop_
_entity_poly.entity_id
_entity_poly.type
_entity_poly.pdbx_seq_one_letter_code
_entity_poly.pdbx_strand_id
1 'polypeptide(L)'
;MHGIHHLLDGLIVDTAQQNSSGCGSSQPHTAAAPQPSIEQEVKLMYARGDIAASTYYRLLEMAQNGQLSWDDLARIRSGEAVTAPKTAVTPPPRQRNNDIVRSLNRLYEHRAKLEAARAESEQVLDKLEADVTRLRQQADTAAAKAEAAINNDAAARAYLATRQEALDRAATLEERINALRQDLQRIDDLRDELATREAELKALEANEQLAELEASIREDLVYGR
;
A
#
# COMPACT_ATOMS: atom_id res chain seq x y z
N MET A 1 24.62 -24.09 -10.06
CA MET A 1 25.66 -23.09 -9.75
C MET A 1 25.37 -21.84 -10.57
N HIS A 2 25.17 -20.71 -9.87
CA HIS A 2 24.95 -19.33 -10.35
C HIS A 2 23.62 -19.12 -11.09
N GLY A 3 22.58 -18.47 -10.56
CA GLY A 3 22.52 -17.42 -9.54
C GLY A 3 22.27 -16.07 -10.22
N ILE A 4 21.00 -15.73 -10.47
CA ILE A 4 20.57 -14.41 -10.94
C ILE A 4 19.95 -13.70 -9.73
N HIS A 5 20.71 -12.79 -9.15
CA HIS A 5 20.23 -11.84 -8.15
C HIS A 5 20.59 -10.41 -8.60
N HIS A 6 19.77 -9.47 -8.10
CA HIS A 6 19.96 -8.03 -8.01
C HIS A 6 19.35 -7.19 -9.14
N LEU A 7 18.06 -6.89 -8.93
CA LEU A 7 17.44 -5.63 -9.32
C LEU A 7 17.50 -4.65 -8.14
N LEU A 8 17.78 -3.39 -8.49
CA LEU A 8 17.64 -2.16 -7.70
C LEU A 8 18.77 -1.81 -6.73
N ASP A 9 19.76 -1.12 -7.29
CA ASP A 9 20.56 -0.16 -6.53
C ASP A 9 20.87 1.08 -7.40
N GLY A 10 20.80 2.26 -6.77
CA GLY A 10 21.51 3.48 -7.21
C GLY A 10 21.02 4.22 -8.46
N LEU A 11 19.98 5.04 -8.31
CA LEU A 11 19.87 6.30 -9.04
C LEU A 11 20.88 7.30 -8.42
N ILE A 12 21.62 8.00 -9.28
CA ILE A 12 22.00 9.43 -9.27
C ILE A 12 23.47 9.63 -9.75
N VAL A 13 23.61 10.58 -10.68
CA VAL A 13 24.80 11.31 -11.17
C VAL A 13 25.62 10.62 -12.27
N ASP A 14 25.52 11.08 -13.52
CA ASP A 14 26.35 12.20 -13.96
C ASP A 14 25.90 12.78 -15.30
N THR A 15 25.84 14.11 -15.34
CA THR A 15 25.47 14.92 -16.50
C THR A 15 26.73 15.53 -17.10
N ALA A 16 27.12 15.04 -18.28
CA ALA A 16 27.97 15.72 -19.27
C ALA A 16 27.73 14.93 -20.58
N GLN A 17 27.53 15.48 -21.78
CA GLN A 17 28.15 16.63 -22.39
C GLN A 17 27.52 16.75 -23.80
N GLN A 18 26.75 17.80 -24.10
CA GLN A 18 26.51 18.23 -25.48
C GLN A 18 26.50 19.75 -25.52
N ASN A 19 27.68 20.30 -25.84
CA ASN A 19 27.86 21.68 -26.28
C ASN A 19 27.65 21.73 -27.79
N SER A 20 26.63 22.45 -28.24
CA SER A 20 26.73 23.19 -29.50
C SER A 20 25.76 24.37 -29.52
N SER A 21 26.35 25.55 -29.69
CA SER A 21 25.80 26.72 -30.37
C SER A 21 24.81 27.60 -29.61
N GLY A 22 25.19 28.88 -29.44
CA GLY A 22 24.24 29.97 -29.27
C GLY A 22 24.75 31.14 -28.43
N CYS A 23 25.51 32.04 -29.05
CA CYS A 23 25.77 33.38 -28.52
C CYS A 23 24.47 34.09 -28.15
N GLY A 24 24.41 34.68 -26.95
CA GLY A 24 23.30 35.54 -26.54
C GLY A 24 23.59 36.18 -25.20
N SER A 25 24.03 37.43 -25.24
CA SER A 25 24.22 38.36 -24.13
C SER A 25 23.05 38.39 -23.14
N SER A 26 23.33 38.38 -21.83
CA SER A 26 22.73 39.26 -20.81
C SER A 26 23.28 38.97 -19.41
N GLN A 27 23.23 40.00 -18.57
CA GLN A 27 23.80 40.22 -17.24
C GLN A 27 23.55 39.15 -16.16
N PRO A 28 24.33 39.17 -15.05
CA PRO A 28 24.24 38.21 -13.97
C PRO A 28 23.08 38.56 -13.03
N HIS A 29 22.00 37.77 -13.07
CA HIS A 29 21.07 37.72 -11.96
C HIS A 29 21.49 36.57 -11.04
N THR A 30 21.83 36.95 -9.81
CA THR A 30 22.01 36.10 -8.62
C THR A 30 21.06 34.91 -8.64
N ALA A 31 21.64 33.70 -8.68
CA ALA A 31 20.92 32.45 -8.55
C ALA A 31 20.22 32.40 -7.18
N ALA A 32 18.91 32.67 -7.18
CA ALA A 32 18.06 32.37 -6.05
C ALA A 32 18.00 30.83 -5.92
N ALA A 33 18.35 30.31 -4.74
CA ALA A 33 18.14 28.91 -4.40
C ALA A 33 16.69 28.52 -4.71
N PRO A 34 16.43 27.29 -5.23
CA PRO A 34 15.07 26.85 -5.49
C PRO A 34 14.30 26.90 -4.18
N GLN A 35 13.27 27.74 -4.11
CA GLN A 35 12.43 27.79 -2.91
C GLN A 35 11.80 26.41 -2.71
N PRO A 36 11.88 25.84 -1.49
CA PRO A 36 11.26 24.54 -1.22
C PRO A 36 9.77 24.63 -1.53
N SER A 37 9.14 23.56 -2.00
CA SER A 37 7.68 23.60 -2.19
C SER A 37 6.98 23.79 -0.85
N ILE A 38 5.80 24.43 -0.84
CA ILE A 38 5.00 24.63 0.38
C ILE A 38 4.76 23.29 1.11
N GLU A 39 4.57 22.20 0.36
CA GLU A 39 4.47 20.84 0.90
C GLU A 39 5.74 20.36 1.62
N GLN A 40 6.92 20.66 1.07
CA GLN A 40 8.21 20.32 1.69
C GLN A 40 8.40 21.11 2.99
N GLU A 41 7.99 22.38 3.01
CA GLU A 41 8.07 23.21 4.21
C GLU A 41 7.15 22.67 5.32
N VAL A 42 5.92 22.24 4.99
CA VAL A 42 5.00 21.61 5.95
C VAL A 42 5.59 20.31 6.52
N LYS A 43 6.24 19.49 5.69
CA LYS A 43 6.95 18.27 6.13
C LYS A 43 8.10 18.59 7.07
N LEU A 44 8.87 19.63 6.78
CA LEU A 44 9.98 20.07 7.63
C LEU A 44 9.49 20.61 8.98
N MET A 45 8.39 21.37 9.00
CA MET A 45 7.77 21.86 10.24
C MET A 45 7.31 20.72 11.14
N TYR A 46 6.72 19.66 10.56
CA TYR A 46 6.35 18.46 11.33
C TYR A 46 7.57 17.71 11.86
N ALA A 47 8.59 17.50 11.01
CA ALA A 47 9.82 16.82 11.42
C ALA A 47 10.59 17.56 12.53
N ARG A 48 10.46 18.89 12.58
CA ARG A 48 11.03 19.74 13.65
C ARG A 48 10.18 19.79 14.92
N GLY A 49 8.94 19.31 14.88
CA GLY A 49 7.99 19.37 15.99
C GLY A 49 7.31 20.73 16.15
N ASP A 50 7.41 21.62 15.14
CA ASP A 50 6.78 22.95 15.16
C ASP A 50 5.24 22.85 15.06
N ILE A 51 4.73 21.73 14.52
CA ILE A 51 3.30 21.46 14.35
C ILE A 51 2.96 20.04 14.82
N ALA A 52 1.78 19.88 15.40
CA ALA A 52 1.24 18.58 15.80
C ALA A 52 0.81 17.73 14.60
N ALA A 53 0.72 16.41 14.77
CA ALA A 53 0.34 15.47 13.71
C ALA A 53 -1.03 15.80 13.07
N SER A 54 -2.01 16.22 13.87
CA SER A 54 -3.34 16.63 13.37
C SER A 54 -3.28 17.88 12.48
N THR A 55 -2.39 18.82 12.80
CA THR A 55 -2.15 20.04 12.01
C THR A 55 -1.36 19.71 10.74
N TYR A 56 -0.43 18.76 10.80
CA TYR A 56 0.37 18.32 9.65
C TYR A 56 -0.49 17.78 8.51
N TYR A 57 -1.38 16.80 8.78
CA TYR A 57 -2.21 16.22 7.72
C TYR A 57 -3.15 17.24 7.08
N ARG A 58 -3.71 18.16 7.88
CA ARG A 58 -4.56 19.24 7.40
C ARG A 58 -3.81 20.23 6.49
N LEU A 59 -2.60 20.65 6.89
CA LEU A 59 -1.80 21.58 6.07
C LEU A 59 -1.29 20.91 4.79
N LEU A 60 -0.98 19.62 4.84
CA LEU A 60 -0.56 18.87 3.67
C LEU A 60 -1.70 18.80 2.63
N GLU A 61 -2.93 18.56 3.07
CA GLU A 61 -4.12 18.59 2.21
C GLU A 61 -4.36 19.98 1.62
N MET A 62 -4.23 21.04 2.41
CA MET A 62 -4.36 22.41 1.91
C MET A 62 -3.27 22.77 0.89
N ALA A 63 -2.03 22.31 1.10
CA ALA A 63 -0.91 22.53 0.19
C ALA A 63 -1.14 21.81 -1.16
N GLN A 64 -1.59 20.55 -1.12
CA GLN A 64 -1.90 19.76 -2.32
C GLN A 64 -3.04 20.36 -3.15
N ASN A 65 -4.00 20.99 -2.48
CA ASN A 65 -5.14 21.66 -3.12
C ASN A 65 -4.84 23.12 -3.52
N GLY A 66 -3.61 23.61 -3.32
CA GLY A 66 -3.21 24.99 -3.66
C GLY A 66 -3.85 26.07 -2.80
N GLN A 67 -4.39 25.69 -1.64
CA GLN A 67 -5.11 26.57 -0.70
C GLN A 67 -4.22 27.09 0.43
N LEU A 68 -2.94 26.70 0.46
CA LEU A 68 -1.98 27.11 1.48
C LEU A 68 -0.95 28.07 0.87
N SER A 69 -0.79 29.26 1.46
CA SER A 69 0.21 30.25 1.05
C SER A 69 1.40 30.31 2.02
N TRP A 70 2.50 30.93 1.57
CA TRP A 70 3.67 31.17 2.42
C TRP A 70 3.36 32.09 3.62
N ASP A 71 2.43 33.02 3.45
CA ASP A 71 1.98 33.91 4.53
C ASP A 71 1.23 33.13 5.62
N ASP A 72 0.49 32.08 5.25
CA ASP A 72 -0.19 31.20 6.21
C ASP A 72 0.81 30.38 7.02
N LEU A 73 1.88 29.86 6.37
CA LEU A 73 2.95 29.15 7.07
C LEU A 73 3.74 30.07 8.02
N ALA A 74 4.00 31.31 7.61
CA ALA A 74 4.67 32.30 8.45
C ALA A 74 3.85 32.64 9.71
N ARG A 75 2.51 32.74 9.57
CA ARG A 75 1.59 32.97 10.69
C ARG A 75 1.52 31.80 11.67
N ILE A 76 1.56 30.57 11.16
CA ILE A 76 1.60 29.37 12.00
C ILE A 76 2.92 29.31 12.79
N ARG A 77 4.03 29.73 12.18
CA ARG A 77 5.34 29.82 12.84
C ARG A 77 5.42 30.90 13.92
N SER A 78 4.70 32.01 13.76
CA SER A 78 4.67 33.11 14.74
C SER A 78 3.72 32.84 15.92
N GLY A 79 3.04 31.68 15.96
CA GLY A 79 2.15 31.32 17.07
C GLY A 79 0.85 32.12 17.12
N GLU A 80 0.55 32.92 16.10
CA GLU A 80 -0.76 33.53 15.95
C GLU A 80 -1.75 32.47 15.50
N ALA A 81 -2.70 32.14 16.37
CA ALA A 81 -3.79 31.24 16.05
C ALA A 81 -4.47 31.75 14.76
N VAL A 82 -4.48 30.91 13.73
CA VAL A 82 -5.12 31.15 12.44
C VAL A 82 -6.61 31.42 12.69
N THR A 83 -7.01 32.68 12.83
CA THR A 83 -8.36 33.10 12.48
C THR A 83 -8.46 32.94 10.98
N ALA A 84 -8.96 31.78 10.57
CA ALA A 84 -9.18 31.43 9.18
C ALA A 84 -9.90 32.60 8.47
N PRO A 85 -9.48 33.02 7.26
CA PRO A 85 -10.42 33.69 6.38
C PRO A 85 -11.63 32.77 6.23
N LYS A 86 -12.83 33.34 6.33
CA LYS A 86 -14.15 32.69 6.19
C LYS A 86 -14.36 32.14 4.77
N THR A 87 -13.53 31.20 4.36
CA THR A 87 -13.76 30.26 3.27
C THR A 87 -13.32 28.88 3.76
N ALA A 88 -13.81 28.48 4.93
CA ALA A 88 -14.10 27.08 5.16
C ALA A 88 -15.21 26.72 4.17
N VAL A 89 -14.83 26.37 2.95
CA VAL A 89 -15.72 25.64 2.05
C VAL A 89 -15.80 24.25 2.65
N THR A 90 -16.56 24.13 3.74
CA THR A 90 -17.21 22.88 4.10
C THR A 90 -17.95 22.49 2.83
N PRO A 91 -17.59 21.39 2.15
CA PRO A 91 -18.33 20.97 0.99
C PRO A 91 -19.81 20.88 1.39
N PRO A 92 -20.74 21.34 0.54
CA PRO A 92 -22.16 21.25 0.83
C PRO A 92 -22.48 19.80 1.25
N PRO A 93 -23.38 19.59 2.22
CA PRO A 93 -23.65 18.27 2.81
C PRO A 93 -23.84 17.16 1.75
N ARG A 94 -24.46 17.49 0.62
CA ARG A 94 -24.66 16.59 -0.52
C ARG A 94 -23.38 16.12 -1.23
N GLN A 95 -22.31 16.93 -1.25
CA GLN A 95 -21.02 16.51 -1.83
C GLN A 95 -20.29 15.53 -0.92
N ARG A 96 -20.29 15.77 0.40
CA ARG A 96 -19.66 14.85 1.38
C ARG A 96 -20.31 13.47 1.38
N ASN A 97 -21.64 13.42 1.38
CA ASN A 97 -22.38 12.16 1.33
C ASN A 97 -22.03 11.35 0.06
N ASN A 98 -21.96 12.02 -1.10
CA ASN A 98 -21.53 11.36 -2.35
C ASN A 98 -20.09 10.79 -2.28
N ASP A 99 -19.18 11.47 -1.59
CA ASP A 99 -17.80 11.00 -1.44
C ASP A 99 -17.69 9.82 -0.46
N ILE A 100 -18.49 9.79 0.62
CA ILE A 100 -18.61 8.63 1.52
C ILE A 100 -19.14 7.41 0.76
N VAL A 101 -20.23 7.57 0.00
CA VAL A 101 -20.82 6.46 -0.79
C VAL A 101 -19.83 5.93 -1.83
N ARG A 102 -19.12 6.80 -2.55
CA ARG A 102 -18.05 6.37 -3.48
C ARG A 102 -16.93 5.63 -2.77
N SER A 103 -16.54 6.08 -1.59
CA SER A 103 -15.48 5.45 -0.81
C SER A 103 -15.89 4.06 -0.33
N LEU A 104 -17.12 3.91 0.16
CA LEU A 104 -17.70 2.61 0.52
C LEU A 104 -17.75 1.66 -0.68
N ASN A 105 -18.20 2.13 -1.85
CA ASN A 105 -18.21 1.32 -3.07
C ASN A 105 -16.82 0.82 -3.46
N ARG A 106 -15.79 1.67 -3.37
CA ARG A 106 -14.40 1.26 -3.58
C ARG A 106 -13.95 0.20 -2.57
N LEU A 107 -14.30 0.34 -1.29
CA LEU A 107 -13.97 -0.66 -0.28
C LEU A 107 -14.63 -2.02 -0.60
N TYR A 108 -15.89 -2.03 -1.05
CA TYR A 108 -16.55 -3.26 -1.48
C TYR A 108 -15.85 -3.93 -2.67
N GLU A 109 -15.44 -3.15 -3.67
CA GLU A 109 -14.66 -3.67 -4.80
C GLU A 109 -13.32 -4.24 -4.35
N HIS A 110 -12.61 -3.56 -3.45
CA HIS A 110 -11.33 -4.04 -2.91
C HIS A 110 -11.51 -5.34 -2.12
N ARG A 111 -12.56 -5.44 -1.32
CA ARG A 111 -12.90 -6.66 -0.58
C ARG A 111 -13.19 -7.83 -1.53
N ALA A 112 -13.98 -7.62 -2.58
CA ALA A 112 -14.27 -8.65 -3.57
C ALA A 112 -12.98 -9.14 -4.27
N LYS A 113 -12.05 -8.23 -4.58
CA LYS A 113 -10.74 -8.59 -5.16
C LYS A 113 -9.87 -9.38 -4.19
N LEU A 114 -9.85 -9.02 -2.91
CA LEU A 114 -9.10 -9.78 -1.89
C LEU A 114 -9.66 -11.17 -1.69
N GLU A 115 -10.99 -11.33 -1.63
CA GLU A 115 -11.62 -12.65 -1.50
C GLU A 115 -11.34 -13.54 -2.72
N ALA A 116 -11.35 -12.98 -3.93
CA ALA A 116 -10.97 -13.71 -5.13
C ALA A 116 -9.49 -14.14 -5.08
N ALA A 117 -8.58 -13.22 -4.72
CA ALA A 117 -7.16 -13.53 -4.59
C ALA A 117 -6.88 -14.58 -3.49
N ARG A 118 -7.63 -14.54 -2.39
CA ARG A 118 -7.58 -15.53 -1.30
C ARG A 118 -7.96 -16.91 -1.81
N ALA A 119 -9.11 -17.03 -2.49
CA ALA A 119 -9.59 -18.29 -3.04
C ALA A 119 -8.63 -18.88 -4.09
N GLU A 120 -8.07 -18.04 -4.97
CA GLU A 120 -7.06 -18.47 -5.94
C GLU A 120 -5.79 -18.98 -5.24
N SER A 121 -5.33 -18.27 -4.20
CA SER A 121 -4.15 -18.64 -3.41
C SER A 121 -4.36 -19.94 -2.64
N GLU A 122 -5.54 -20.15 -2.02
CA GLU A 122 -5.90 -21.41 -1.36
C GLU A 122 -5.91 -22.58 -2.36
N GLN A 123 -6.43 -22.38 -3.56
CA GLN A 123 -6.42 -23.42 -4.59
C GLN A 123 -4.99 -23.79 -5.03
N VAL A 124 -4.09 -22.81 -5.11
CA VAL A 124 -2.67 -23.07 -5.41
C VAL A 124 -2.01 -23.80 -4.24
N LEU A 125 -2.30 -23.40 -3.00
CA LEU A 125 -1.78 -24.03 -1.79
C LEU A 125 -2.13 -25.53 -1.75
N ASP A 126 -3.41 -25.87 -1.97
CA ASP A 126 -3.89 -27.26 -1.99
C ASP A 126 -3.15 -28.11 -3.03
N LYS A 127 -2.92 -27.55 -4.23
CA LYS A 127 -2.17 -28.23 -5.31
C LYS A 127 -0.73 -28.49 -4.90
N LEU A 128 -0.07 -27.49 -4.31
CA LEU A 128 1.32 -27.62 -3.87
C LEU A 128 1.46 -28.65 -2.75
N GLU A 129 0.54 -28.67 -1.78
CA GLU A 129 0.53 -29.64 -0.69
C GLU A 129 0.31 -31.08 -1.19
N ALA A 130 -0.58 -31.25 -2.18
CA ALA A 130 -0.78 -32.53 -2.85
C ALA A 130 0.49 -32.98 -3.60
N ASP A 131 1.18 -32.06 -4.29
CA ASP A 131 2.43 -32.35 -4.98
C ASP A 131 3.57 -32.72 -4.02
N VAL A 132 3.70 -32.04 -2.88
CA VAL A 132 4.65 -32.42 -1.82
C VAL A 132 4.36 -33.83 -1.32
N THR A 133 3.09 -34.14 -1.05
CA THR A 133 2.68 -35.48 -0.60
C THR A 133 3.06 -36.55 -1.63
N ARG A 134 2.82 -36.29 -2.92
CA ARG A 134 3.19 -37.18 -4.02
C ARG A 134 4.70 -37.36 -4.14
N LEU A 135 5.49 -36.29 -4.02
CA LEU A 135 6.95 -36.36 -4.06
C LEU A 135 7.53 -37.16 -2.88
N ARG A 136 6.96 -37.01 -1.69
CA ARG A 136 7.36 -37.81 -0.52
C ARG A 136 7.07 -39.29 -0.73
N GLN A 137 5.89 -39.64 -1.25
CA GLN A 137 5.57 -41.03 -1.62
C GLN A 137 6.51 -41.60 -2.70
N GLN A 138 6.90 -40.78 -3.68
CA GLN A 138 7.91 -41.16 -4.69
C GLN A 138 9.28 -41.42 -4.05
N ALA A 139 9.69 -40.57 -3.09
CA ALA A 139 10.92 -40.74 -2.34
C ALA A 139 10.93 -42.04 -1.53
N ASP A 140 9.82 -42.36 -0.84
CA ASP A 140 9.67 -43.60 -0.07
C ASP A 140 9.69 -44.84 -0.97
N THR A 141 8.99 -44.77 -2.11
CA THR A 141 9.00 -45.86 -3.11
C THR A 141 10.41 -46.09 -3.66
N ALA A 142 11.15 -45.01 -3.93
CA ALA A 142 12.52 -45.09 -4.40
C ALA A 142 13.45 -45.68 -3.32
N ALA A 143 13.25 -45.33 -2.04
CA ALA A 143 13.98 -45.92 -0.93
C ALA A 143 13.76 -47.45 -0.85
N ALA A 144 12.52 -47.90 -0.91
CA ALA A 144 12.18 -49.33 -0.87
C ALA A 144 12.78 -50.10 -2.06
N LYS A 145 12.79 -49.49 -3.25
CA LYS A 145 13.43 -50.09 -4.43
C LYS A 145 14.96 -50.14 -4.30
N ALA A 146 15.58 -49.13 -3.70
CA ALA A 146 17.01 -49.13 -3.43
C ALA A 146 17.40 -50.27 -2.48
N GLU A 147 16.62 -50.47 -1.42
CA GLU A 147 16.81 -51.55 -0.45
C GLU A 147 16.63 -52.93 -1.09
N ALA A 148 15.60 -53.11 -1.91
CA ALA A 148 15.40 -54.36 -2.67
C ALA A 148 16.55 -54.63 -3.68
N ALA A 149 17.21 -53.58 -4.17
CA ALA A 149 18.31 -53.65 -5.12
C ALA A 149 19.70 -53.72 -4.46
N ILE A 150 19.81 -54.04 -3.16
CA ILE A 150 21.08 -54.01 -2.41
C ILE A 150 22.22 -54.84 -3.04
N ASN A 151 21.87 -55.91 -3.76
CA ASN A 151 22.81 -56.78 -4.46
C ASN A 151 23.26 -56.23 -5.83
N ASN A 152 22.66 -55.13 -6.28
CA ASN A 152 23.00 -54.41 -7.51
C ASN A 152 23.24 -52.93 -7.18
N ASP A 153 24.49 -52.62 -6.83
CA ASP A 153 24.94 -51.28 -6.42
C ASP A 153 24.57 -50.19 -7.44
N ALA A 154 24.68 -50.46 -8.75
CA ALA A 154 24.30 -49.50 -9.78
C ALA A 154 22.81 -49.15 -9.75
N ALA A 155 21.94 -50.15 -9.57
CA ALA A 155 20.50 -49.95 -9.46
C ALA A 155 20.13 -49.26 -8.14
N ALA A 156 20.74 -49.68 -7.01
CA ALA A 156 20.52 -49.05 -5.71
C ALA A 156 20.89 -47.56 -5.73
N ARG A 157 22.04 -47.21 -6.31
CA ARG A 157 22.47 -45.80 -6.47
C ARG A 157 21.52 -45.00 -7.34
N ALA A 158 21.02 -45.56 -8.43
CA ALA A 158 20.05 -44.88 -9.29
C ALA A 158 18.75 -44.55 -8.54
N TYR A 159 18.23 -45.50 -7.75
CA TYR A 159 17.04 -45.26 -6.93
C TYR A 159 17.30 -44.22 -5.81
N LEU A 160 18.46 -44.24 -5.18
CA LEU A 160 18.83 -43.22 -4.19
C LEU A 160 18.94 -41.82 -4.82
N ALA A 161 19.43 -41.72 -6.05
CA ALA A 161 19.45 -40.44 -6.76
C ALA A 161 18.03 -39.93 -7.05
N THR A 162 17.11 -40.80 -7.50
CA THR A 162 15.70 -40.44 -7.68
C THR A 162 15.05 -40.01 -6.36
N ARG A 163 15.37 -40.68 -5.25
CA ARG A 163 14.89 -40.30 -3.92
C ARG A 163 15.36 -38.90 -3.56
N GLN A 164 16.65 -38.61 -3.73
CA GLN A 164 17.22 -37.31 -3.40
C GLN A 164 16.56 -36.19 -4.23
N GLU A 165 16.40 -36.41 -5.54
CA GLU A 165 15.75 -35.44 -6.41
C GLU A 165 14.29 -35.17 -6.00
N ALA A 166 13.54 -36.20 -5.60
CA ALA A 166 12.18 -36.04 -5.12
C ALA A 166 12.13 -35.22 -3.81
N LEU A 167 13.06 -35.46 -2.88
CA LEU A 167 13.16 -34.72 -1.63
C LEU A 167 13.57 -33.26 -1.83
N ASP A 168 14.53 -32.99 -2.70
CA ASP A 168 14.98 -31.62 -3.00
C ASP A 168 13.84 -30.78 -3.61
N ARG A 169 13.07 -31.40 -4.52
CA ARG A 169 11.87 -30.77 -5.09
C ARG A 169 10.80 -30.54 -4.03
N ALA A 170 10.56 -31.52 -3.14
CA ALA A 170 9.59 -31.37 -2.06
C ALA A 170 9.95 -30.21 -1.12
N ALA A 171 11.23 -30.10 -0.73
CA ALA A 171 11.71 -29.00 0.10
C ALA A 171 11.49 -27.63 -0.56
N THR A 172 11.77 -27.53 -1.87
CA THR A 172 11.52 -26.30 -2.64
C THR A 172 10.03 -25.92 -2.66
N LEU A 173 9.13 -26.91 -2.77
CA LEU A 173 7.69 -26.65 -2.72
C LEU A 173 7.22 -26.28 -1.30
N GLU A 174 7.80 -26.86 -0.26
CA GLU A 174 7.51 -26.52 1.14
C GLU A 174 7.87 -25.06 1.46
N GLU A 175 9.00 -24.56 0.95
CA GLU A 175 9.36 -23.14 1.06
C GLU A 175 8.30 -22.23 0.40
N ARG A 176 7.83 -22.60 -0.80
CA ARG A 176 6.79 -21.86 -1.52
C ARG A 176 5.44 -21.90 -0.80
N ILE A 177 5.08 -23.06 -0.24
CA ILE A 177 3.88 -23.24 0.59
C ILE A 177 3.93 -22.30 1.80
N ASN A 178 5.08 -22.21 2.47
CA ASN A 178 5.25 -21.33 3.63
C ASN A 178 5.14 -19.86 3.25
N ALA A 179 5.73 -19.44 2.13
CA ALA A 179 5.57 -18.08 1.61
C ALA A 179 4.08 -17.78 1.27
N LEU A 180 3.39 -18.70 0.60
CA LEU A 180 1.99 -18.52 0.24
C LEU A 180 1.06 -18.45 1.46
N ARG A 181 1.37 -19.19 2.53
CA ARG A 181 0.65 -19.09 3.81
C ARG A 181 0.85 -17.73 4.48
N GLN A 182 2.05 -17.15 4.38
CA GLN A 182 2.30 -15.78 4.87
C GLN A 182 1.53 -14.75 4.04
N ASP A 183 1.47 -14.92 2.72
CA ASP A 183 0.67 -14.05 1.85
C ASP A 183 -0.83 -14.15 2.16
N LEU A 184 -1.35 -15.36 2.41
CA LEU A 184 -2.73 -15.58 2.85
C LEU A 184 -3.03 -14.88 4.19
N GLN A 185 -2.12 -15.00 5.17
CA GLN A 185 -2.26 -14.28 6.44
C GLN A 185 -2.32 -12.76 6.21
N ARG A 186 -1.45 -12.23 5.34
CA ARG A 186 -1.47 -10.81 4.99
C ARG A 186 -2.77 -10.38 4.31
N ILE A 187 -3.36 -11.24 3.48
CA ILE A 187 -4.67 -11.00 2.87
C ILE A 187 -5.77 -10.92 3.95
N ASP A 188 -5.74 -11.83 4.93
CA ASP A 188 -6.69 -11.81 6.04
C ASP A 188 -6.53 -10.54 6.89
N ASP A 189 -5.29 -10.11 7.20
CA ASP A 189 -5.03 -8.86 7.92
C ASP A 189 -5.57 -7.63 7.15
N LEU A 190 -5.34 -7.57 5.84
CA LEU A 190 -5.88 -6.50 4.99
C LEU A 190 -7.40 -6.50 4.93
N ARG A 191 -8.04 -7.67 4.98
CA ARG A 191 -9.50 -7.77 5.02
C ARG A 191 -10.05 -7.18 6.31
N ASP A 192 -9.41 -7.44 7.44
CA ASP A 192 -9.81 -6.92 8.75
C ASP A 192 -9.63 -5.38 8.81
N GLU A 193 -8.55 -4.86 8.23
CA GLU A 193 -8.35 -3.42 8.06
C GLU A 193 -9.46 -2.77 7.20
N LEU A 194 -9.81 -3.40 6.07
CA LEU A 194 -10.90 -2.90 5.22
C LEU A 194 -12.24 -2.93 5.93
N ALA A 195 -12.53 -3.99 6.71
CA ALA A 195 -13.75 -4.09 7.49
C ALA A 195 -13.86 -2.98 8.55
N THR A 196 -12.73 -2.65 9.19
CA THR A 196 -12.66 -1.54 10.15
C THR A 196 -12.97 -0.20 9.46
N ARG A 197 -12.33 0.08 8.31
CA ARG A 197 -12.60 1.31 7.53
C ARG A 197 -14.03 1.39 7.02
N GLU A 198 -14.61 0.26 6.63
CA GLU A 198 -16.01 0.17 6.21
C GLU A 198 -16.95 0.55 7.36
N ALA A 199 -16.69 0.06 8.57
CA ALA A 199 -17.45 0.41 9.76
C ALA A 199 -17.33 1.90 10.12
N GLU A 200 -16.13 2.46 10.03
CA GLU A 200 -15.89 3.90 10.25
C GLU A 200 -16.65 4.77 9.25
N LEU A 201 -16.60 4.45 7.95
CA LEU A 201 -17.33 5.20 6.92
C LEU A 201 -18.85 5.06 7.07
N LYS A 202 -19.36 3.89 7.46
CA LYS A 202 -20.79 3.70 7.77
C LYS A 202 -21.24 4.53 8.96
N ALA A 203 -20.41 4.64 10.00
CA ALA A 203 -20.70 5.50 11.15
C ALA A 203 -20.72 6.98 10.73
N LEU A 204 -19.81 7.40 9.85
CA LEU A 204 -19.82 8.76 9.28
C LEU A 204 -21.07 9.00 8.44
N GLU A 205 -21.46 8.06 7.56
CA GLU A 205 -22.68 8.14 6.76
C GLU A 205 -23.93 8.29 7.64
N ALA A 206 -24.05 7.48 8.70
CA ALA A 206 -25.16 7.53 9.64
C ALA A 206 -25.23 8.88 10.40
N ASN A 207 -24.08 9.40 10.83
CA ASN A 207 -24.00 10.72 11.47
C ASN A 207 -24.39 11.85 10.52
N GLU A 208 -24.03 11.76 9.24
CA GLU A 208 -24.45 12.74 8.23
C GLU A 208 -25.96 12.68 7.97
N GLN A 209 -26.53 11.48 7.87
CA GLN A 209 -27.98 11.30 7.73
C GLN A 209 -28.74 11.88 8.92
N LEU A 210 -28.23 11.69 10.14
CA LEU A 210 -28.80 12.29 11.35
C LEU A 210 -28.73 13.82 11.30
N ALA A 211 -27.59 14.39 10.91
CA ALA A 211 -27.43 15.85 10.80
C ALA A 211 -28.36 16.46 9.75
N GLU A 212 -28.58 15.77 8.62
CA GLU A 212 -29.54 16.19 7.58
C GLU A 212 -30.98 16.12 8.09
N LEU A 213 -31.34 15.07 8.83
CA LEU A 213 -32.65 14.94 9.47
C LEU A 213 -32.89 16.05 10.50
N GLU A 214 -31.91 16.33 11.36
CA GLU A 214 -31.99 17.41 12.36
C GLU A 214 -32.11 18.79 11.70
N ALA A 215 -31.39 19.02 10.60
CA ALA A 215 -31.50 20.26 9.82
C ALA A 215 -32.89 20.41 9.21
N SER A 216 -33.44 19.34 8.61
CA SER A 216 -34.80 19.32 8.06
C SER A 216 -35.86 19.59 9.13
N ILE A 217 -35.76 18.94 10.30
CA ILE A 217 -36.68 19.16 11.42
C ILE A 217 -36.60 20.62 11.91
N ARG A 218 -35.39 21.19 12.00
CA ARG A 218 -35.21 22.58 12.39
C ARG A 218 -35.81 23.53 11.36
N GLU A 219 -35.66 23.25 10.07
CA GLU A 219 -36.24 24.04 8.99
C GLU A 219 -37.78 24.00 9.05
N ASP A 220 -38.37 22.83 9.27
CA ASP A 220 -39.83 22.66 9.44
C ASP A 220 -40.35 23.40 10.68
N LEU A 221 -39.62 23.37 11.80
CA LEU A 221 -39.99 24.09 13.03
C LEU A 221 -39.83 25.62 12.92
N VAL A 222 -38.88 26.11 12.13
CA VAL A 222 -38.60 27.55 11.96
C VAL A 222 -39.49 28.17 10.88
N TYR A 223 -39.79 27.43 9.80
CA TYR A 223 -40.54 27.95 8.65
C TYR A 223 -41.97 27.43 8.54
N GLY A 224 -42.44 26.59 9.47
CA GLY A 224 -43.85 26.28 9.73
C GLY A 224 -44.75 26.23 8.50
N ARG A 225 -44.79 25.06 7.83
CA ARG A 225 -46.01 24.63 7.15
C ARG A 225 -46.87 23.82 8.10
#